data_AF-A0A4V0XCZ2-F1
#
_entry.id   AF-A0A4V0XCZ2-F1
#
_cell.length_a   1.000
_cell.length_b   1.000
_cell.length_c   1.000
_cell.angle_alpha   90.00
_cell.angle_beta   90.00
_cell.angle_gamma   90.00
#
_symmetry.space_group_name_H-M   'P 1'
#
loop_
_entity.id
_entity.type
_entity.pdbx_description
1 polymer ?
#
loop_
_entity_poly.entity_id
_entity_poly.type
_entity_poly.pdbx_seq_one_letter_code
_entity_poly.pdbx_strand_id
1 'polypeptide(L)' 'MARPLWLVRPRADGGSDYVAFVPGGARVEMRQGSHLPPQMPLLKHRCWLPCEEADRQRRQLQLEAGYRHSEPLF' A
#
# COMPACT_ATOMS: atom_id res chain seq x y z
N MET A 1 15.40 -3.55 -11.48
CA MET A 1 14.89 -2.69 -10.38
C MET A 1 13.64 -3.34 -9.83
N ALA A 2 13.55 -3.60 -8.53
CA ALA A 2 12.34 -4.17 -7.93
C ALA A 2 11.18 -3.18 -8.11
N ARG A 3 10.06 -3.63 -8.66
CA ARG A 3 8.88 -2.79 -8.87
C ARG A 3 8.17 -2.54 -7.53
N PRO A 4 7.56 -1.36 -7.33
CA PRO A 4 6.70 -1.13 -6.18
C PRO A 4 5.57 -2.16 -6.13
N LEU A 5 5.29 -2.67 -4.93
CA LEU A 5 4.18 -3.59 -4.70
C LEU A 5 3.00 -2.82 -4.14
N TRP A 6 1.84 -2.96 -4.78
CA TRP A 6 0.63 -2.25 -4.39
C TRP A 6 -0.42 -3.20 -3.84
N LEU A 7 -1.04 -2.76 -2.77
CA LEU A 7 -2.17 -3.39 -2.12
C LEU A 7 -3.33 -2.40 -2.06
N VAL A 8 -4.55 -2.87 -2.32
CA VAL A 8 -5.77 -2.07 -2.21
C VAL A 8 -6.85 -2.82 -1.45
N ARG A 9 -7.71 -2.06 -0.79
CA ARG A 9 -8.91 -2.57 -0.12
C ARG A 9 -10.10 -1.66 -0.47
N PRO A 10 -11.11 -2.17 -1.19
CA PRO A 10 -12.33 -1.42 -1.47
C PRO A 10 -13.06 -1.02 -0.19
N ARG A 11 -13.76 0.11 -0.25
CA ARG A 11 -14.59 0.64 0.83
C ARG A 11 -16.05 0.73 0.38
N ALA A 12 -16.97 0.77 1.34
CA ALA A 12 -18.41 0.82 1.08
C ALA A 12 -18.88 2.13 0.43
N ASP A 13 -18.09 3.21 0.53
CA ASP A 13 -18.36 4.52 -0.07
C ASP A 13 -17.91 4.64 -1.54
N GLY A 14 -17.53 3.52 -2.16
CA GLY A 14 -16.99 3.50 -3.53
C GLY A 14 -15.52 3.91 -3.62
N GLY A 15 -14.89 4.26 -2.51
CA GLY A 15 -13.45 4.51 -2.43
C GLY A 15 -12.63 3.24 -2.21
N SER A 16 -11.33 3.42 -2.01
CA SER A 16 -10.40 2.35 -1.64
C SER A 16 -9.31 2.90 -0.72
N ASP A 17 -8.88 2.10 0.25
CA ASP A 17 -7.60 2.33 0.92
C ASP A 17 -6.49 1.63 0.14
N TYR A 18 -5.29 2.21 0.11
CA TYR A 18 -4.15 1.62 -0.58
C TYR A 18 -2.89 1.65 0.27
N VAL A 19 -2.01 0.68 0.02
CA VAL A 19 -0.66 0.60 0.57
C VAL A 19 0.32 0.30 -0.56
N ALA A 20 1.34 1.13 -0.72
CA ALA A 20 2.43 0.90 -1.66
C ALA A 20 3.73 0.61 -0.89
N PHE A 21 4.41 -0.47 -1.24
CA PHE A 21 5.73 -0.85 -0.75
C PHE A 21 6.75 -0.55 -1.84
N VAL A 22 7.51 0.53 -1.68
CA VAL A 22 8.49 1.01 -2.66
C VAL A 22 9.90 0.59 -2.22
N PRO A 23 10.62 -0.22 -3.01
CA PRO A 23 11.99 -0.62 -2.69
C PRO A 23 12.94 0.59 -2.68
N GLY A 24 13.69 0.79 -1.59
CA GLY A 24 14.68 1.86 -1.44
C GLY A 24 16.08 1.34 -1.09
N GLY A 25 16.46 0.17 -1.61
CA GLY A 25 17.74 -0.47 -1.30
C GLY A 25 17.64 -1.33 -0.03
N ALA A 26 18.26 -0.90 1.07
CA ALA A 26 18.27 -1.64 2.33
C ALA A 26 16.95 -1.55 3.14
N ARG A 27 16.03 -0.67 2.72
CA ARG A 27 14.74 -0.43 3.37
C ARG A 27 13.63 -0.32 2.33
N VAL A 28 12.40 -0.50 2.78
CA VAL A 28 11.20 -0.34 1.99
C VAL A 28 10.43 0.87 2.51
N GLU A 29 10.07 1.77 1.62
CA GLU A 29 9.16 2.86 1.94
C GLU A 29 7.72 2.34 1.85
N MET A 30 7.01 2.32 2.97
CA MET A 30 5.60 1.99 3.00
C MET A 30 4.78 3.29 2.97
N ARG A 31 3.94 3.43 1.95
CA ARG A 31 3.04 4.57 1.75
C ARG A 31 1.60 4.10 1.87
N GLN A 32 0.83 4.69 2.78
CA GLN A 32 -0.57 4.34 3.02
C GLN A 32 -1.46 5.53 2.71
N GLY A 33 -2.59 5.28 2.07
CA GLY A 33 -3.51 6.34 1.66
C GLY A 33 -4.90 5.83 1.34
N SER A 34 -5.71 6.73 0.80
CA SER A 34 -7.03 6.38 0.26
C SER A 34 -7.32 7.13 -1.03
N HIS A 35 -8.15 6.55 -1.86
CA HIS A 35 -8.59 7.11 -3.12
C HIS A 35 -10.11 6.98 -3.23
N LEU A 36 -10.80 8.10 -3.44
CA LEU A 36 -12.22 8.14 -3.75
C LEU A 36 -12.37 8.83 -5.12
N PRO A 37 -12.55 8.08 -6.21
CA PRO A 37 -12.74 8.66 -7.53
C PRO A 37 -13.89 9.68 -7.54
N PRO A 38 -13.78 10.80 -8.28
CA PRO A 38 -12.70 11.16 -9.22
C PRO A 38 -11.53 11.93 -8.59
N GLN A 39 -11.42 11.98 -7.26
CA GLN A 39 -10.44 12.83 -6.57
C GLN A 39 -9.02 12.25 -6.69
N MET A 40 -8.00 13.10 -6.52
CA MET A 40 -6.63 12.60 -6.43
C MET A 40 -6.44 11.68 -5.22
N PRO A 41 -5.66 10.58 -5.35
CA PRO A 41 -5.27 9.74 -4.22
C PRO A 41 -4.61 10.55 -3.10
N LEU A 42 -5.10 10.38 -1.87
CA LEU A 42 -4.59 11.05 -0.69
C LEU A 42 -3.60 10.15 0.04
N LEU A 43 -2.35 10.59 0.12
CA LEU A 43 -1.35 9.99 1.00
C LEU A 43 -1.63 10.39 2.46
N LYS A 44 -1.86 9.40 3.32
CA LYS A 44 -2.14 9.62 4.75
C LYS A 44 -0.92 9.41 5.64
N HIS A 45 -0.14 8.38 5.36
CA HIS A 45 0.99 7.98 6.18
C HIS A 45 2.14 7.45 5.32
N ARG A 46 3.36 7.72 5.77
CA ARG A 46 4.60 7.25 5.14
C ARG A 46 5.61 6.88 6.21
N CYS A 47 6.20 5.70 6.09
CA CYS A 47 7.32 5.29 6.93
C CYS A 47 8.32 4.43 6.17
N TRP A 48 9.53 4.31 6.72
CA TRP A 48 10.59 3.43 6.21
C TRP A 48 10.71 2.21 7.09
N LEU A 49 10.60 1.03 6.50
CA LEU A 49 10.66 -0.25 7.19
C LEU A 49 11.89 -1.06 6.74
N PRO A 50 12.52 -1.84 7.64
CA PRO A 50 13.39 -2.93 7.22
C PRO A 50 12.63 -3.90 6.30
N CYS A 51 13.34 -4.61 5.41
CA CYS A 51 12.71 -5.50 4.43
C CYS A 51 11.83 -6.59 5.10
N GLU A 52 12.32 -7.20 6.18
CA GLU A 52 11.58 -8.23 6.91
C GLU A 52 10.29 -7.69 7.55
N GLU A 53 10.34 -6.47 8.09
CA GLU A 53 9.17 -5.79 8.65
C GLU A 53 8.15 -5.48 7.57
N ALA A 54 8.61 -4.99 6.42
CA ALA A 54 7.75 -4.70 5.28
C ALA A 54 7.04 -5.95 4.76
N ASP A 55 7.74 -7.09 4.68
CA ASP A 55 7.15 -8.37 4.31
C ASP A 55 6.12 -8.86 5.33
N ARG A 56 6.40 -8.69 6.63
CA ARG A 56 5.43 -9.02 7.69
C ARG A 56 4.18 -8.16 7.60
N GLN A 57 4.34 -6.84 7.49
CA GLN A 57 3.23 -5.90 7.32
C GLN A 57 2.41 -6.21 6.08
N ARG A 58 3.05 -6.51 4.94
CA ARG A 58 2.38 -6.92 3.71
C ARG A 58 1.49 -8.15 3.94
N ARG A 59 2.05 -9.21 4.53
CA ARG A 59 1.30 -10.46 4.79
C ARG A 59 0.12 -10.20 5.73
N GLN A 60 0.33 -9.43 6.80
CA GLN A 60 -0.73 -9.09 7.74
C GLN A 60 -1.88 -8.34 7.06
N LEU A 61 -1.57 -7.33 6.23
CA LEU A 61 -2.59 -6.58 5.48
C LEU A 61 -3.42 -7.48 4.56
N GLN A 62 -2.79 -8.47 3.93
CA GLN A 62 -3.45 -9.40 3.01
C GLN A 62 -4.30 -10.44 3.74
N LEU A 63 -3.78 -11.01 4.83
CA LEU A 63 -4.44 -12.10 5.55
C LEU A 63 -5.55 -11.60 6.50
N GLU A 64 -5.32 -10.47 7.17
CA GLU A 64 -6.19 -10.01 8.26
C GLU A 64 -7.02 -8.78 7.87
N ALA A 65 -6.48 -7.86 7.07
CA ALA A 65 -7.14 -6.58 6.80
C ALA A 65 -7.88 -6.52 5.45
N GLY A 66 -7.87 -7.61 4.67
CA GLY A 66 -8.61 -7.74 3.41
C GLY A 66 -7.99 -7.02 2.21
N TYR A 67 -6.73 -6.64 2.28
CA TYR A 67 -6.03 -6.02 1.16
C TYR A 67 -5.67 -7.05 0.08
N ARG A 68 -5.75 -6.63 -1.19
CA ARG A 68 -5.43 -7.47 -2.36
C ARG A 68 -4.42 -6.79 -3.26
N HIS A 69 -3.69 -7.58 -4.04
CA HIS A 69 -2.80 -7.04 -5.06
C HIS A 69 -3.56 -6.20 -6.08
N SER A 70 -2.91 -5.13 -6.52
CA SER A 70 -3.41 -4.23 -7.54
C SER A 70 -2.28 -3.73 -8.40
N GLU A 71 -2.63 -3.27 -9.60
CA GLU A 71 -1.80 -2.34 -10.34
C GLU A 71 -1.64 -1.02 -9.55
N PRO A 72 -0.57 -0.23 -9.82
CA PRO A 72 -0.43 1.10 -9.28
C PRO A 72 -1.68 1.95 -9.54
N LEU A 73 -2.13 2.68 -8.52
CA LEU A 73 -3.29 3.58 -8.66
C LEU A 73 -2.91 4.92 -9.30
N PHE A 74 -1.61 5.22 -9.42
CA PHE A 74 -1.02 6.42 -10.00
C PHE A 74 0.45 6.20 -10.38
#